data_AF-A0A258BYP3-F1
#
_entry.id   AF-A0A258BYP3-F1
#
_cell.length_a   1.000
_cell.length_b   1.000
_cell.length_c   1.000
_cell.angle_alpha   90.00
_cell.angle_beta   90.00
_cell.angle_gamma   90.00
#
_symmetry.space_group_name_H-M   'P 1'
#
loop_
_entity.id
_entity.type
_entity.pdbx_description
1 polymer ?
#
loop_
_entity_poly.entity_id
_entity_poly.type
_entity_poly.pdbx_seq_one_letter_code
_entity_poly.pdbx_strand_id
1 'polypeptide(L)'
;MNVLSKIGDFPDDIDPVWAGDGSHLPEWFVSALKVPREEGYIEIDGARTHYFRWGDREKPKVLMTHGFLSHARCFAFIAPFLAEDYDVVAFDLAGMGDTEMRGQADPAARGREF
;
A
#
# COMPACT_ATOMS: atom_id res chain seq x y z
N MET A 1 32.24 -4.29 6.82
CA MET A 1 31.95 -5.07 8.06
C MET A 1 30.62 -4.54 8.56
N ASN A 2 29.51 -5.13 8.10
CA ASN A 2 28.18 -4.64 8.45
C ASN A 2 27.79 -5.19 9.82
N VAL A 3 27.65 -4.28 10.77
CA VAL A 3 27.17 -4.59 12.12
C VAL A 3 25.69 -4.91 11.99
N LEU A 4 25.31 -6.17 12.20
CA LEU A 4 23.93 -6.60 12.30
C LEU A 4 23.31 -5.94 13.53
N SER A 5 22.62 -4.82 13.34
CA SER A 5 21.75 -4.25 14.34
C SER A 5 20.54 -5.17 14.51
N LYS A 6 20.23 -5.56 15.76
CA LYS A 6 18.97 -6.25 16.07
C LYS A 6 17.82 -5.30 15.73
N ILE A 7 17.02 -5.65 14.72
CA ILE A 7 15.82 -4.92 14.35
C ILE A 7 14.75 -5.25 15.40
N GLY A 8 14.62 -4.40 16.42
CA GLY A 8 13.65 -4.56 17.50
C GLY A 8 12.29 -3.88 17.23
N ASP A 9 12.11 -3.29 16.06
CA ASP A 9 10.92 -2.53 15.67
C ASP A 9 10.66 -2.77 14.18
N PHE A 10 9.82 -3.78 13.89
CA PHE A 10 9.36 -4.07 12.54
C PHE A 10 8.16 -3.16 12.22
N PRO A 11 8.07 -2.64 10.99
CA PRO A 11 6.83 -2.02 10.51
C PRO A 11 5.64 -2.97 10.69
N ASP A 12 4.45 -2.44 10.98
CA ASP A 12 3.20 -3.21 11.15
C ASP A 12 2.87 -4.10 9.93
N ASP A 13 3.50 -3.84 8.79
CA ASP A 13 3.35 -4.61 7.55
C ASP A 13 4.11 -5.96 7.55
N ILE A 14 4.98 -6.21 8.54
CA ILE A 14 5.74 -7.45 8.64
C ILE A 14 5.20 -8.28 9.81
N ASP A 15 4.52 -9.36 9.47
CA ASP A 15 4.06 -10.32 10.48
C ASP A 15 5.27 -11.10 11.05
N PRO A 16 5.49 -11.06 12.37
CA PRO A 16 6.62 -11.74 13.01
C PRO A 16 6.56 -13.26 12.88
N VAL A 17 5.38 -13.88 12.68
CA VAL A 17 5.23 -15.31 12.43
C VAL A 17 5.92 -15.70 11.13
N TRP A 18 5.80 -14.86 10.09
CA TRP A 18 6.41 -15.12 8.78
C TRP A 18 7.86 -14.64 8.70
N ALA A 19 8.20 -13.55 9.39
CA ALA A 19 9.53 -12.97 9.36
C ALA A 19 10.53 -13.61 10.35
N GLY A 20 10.06 -14.34 11.37
CA GLY A 20 10.93 -14.87 12.42
C GLY A 20 11.68 -13.75 13.13
N ASP A 21 13.02 -13.86 13.21
CA ASP A 21 13.87 -12.80 13.76
C ASP A 21 14.20 -11.67 12.75
N GLY A 22 13.69 -11.79 11.52
CA GLY A 22 13.89 -10.88 10.40
C GLY A 22 15.34 -10.70 9.94
N SER A 23 16.30 -11.49 10.44
CA SER A 23 17.71 -11.41 10.05
C SER A 23 17.97 -11.72 8.58
N HIS A 24 17.03 -12.42 7.94
CA HIS A 24 17.06 -12.80 6.53
C HIS A 24 16.45 -11.73 5.60
N LEU A 25 15.80 -10.70 6.16
CA LEU A 25 15.15 -9.68 5.36
C LEU A 25 16.20 -8.71 4.78
N PRO A 26 16.12 -8.38 3.47
CA PRO A 26 17.04 -7.42 2.89
C PRO A 26 16.89 -6.02 3.52
N GLU A 27 18.02 -5.33 3.73
CA GLU A 27 18.04 -3.98 4.32
C GLU A 27 17.19 -2.97 3.52
N TRP A 28 17.23 -3.05 2.19
CA TRP A 28 16.44 -2.17 1.32
C TRP A 28 14.93 -2.33 1.55
N PHE A 29 14.48 -3.57 1.82
CA PHE A 29 13.07 -3.88 2.01
C PHE A 29 12.57 -3.35 3.35
N VAL A 30 13.33 -3.59 4.42
CA VAL A 30 13.01 -3.05 5.75
C VAL A 30 13.05 -1.52 5.73
N SER A 31 14.02 -0.92 5.04
CA SER A 31 14.12 0.54 4.91
C SER A 31 12.92 1.12 4.16
N ALA A 32 12.50 0.50 3.06
CA ALA A 32 11.32 0.95 2.31
C ALA A 32 10.05 0.92 3.18
N LEU A 33 9.81 -0.19 3.90
CA LEU A 33 8.62 -0.33 4.75
C LEU A 33 8.60 0.64 5.95
N LYS A 34 9.76 1.18 6.36
CA LYS A 34 9.86 2.19 7.41
C LYS A 34 9.55 3.60 6.94
N VAL A 35 9.43 3.84 5.63
CA VAL A 35 9.11 5.17 5.11
C VAL A 35 7.69 5.53 5.55
N PRO A 36 7.51 6.67 6.27
CA PRO A 36 6.20 7.07 6.75
C PRO A 36 5.21 7.28 5.62
N ARG A 37 3.95 6.98 5.90
CA ARG A 37 2.83 7.18 4.99
C ARG A 37 1.62 7.71 5.73
N GLU A 38 0.80 8.45 5.00
CA GLU A 38 -0.57 8.73 5.40
C GLU A 38 -1.44 7.53 5.03
N GLU A 39 -2.32 7.15 5.94
CA GLU A 39 -3.36 6.14 5.73
C GLU A 39 -4.70 6.81 6.05
N GLY A 40 -5.68 6.67 5.17
CA GLY A 40 -6.90 7.43 5.29
C GLY A 40 -8.03 6.89 4.44
N TYR A 41 -9.18 7.56 4.58
CA TYR A 41 -10.38 7.23 3.84
C TYR A 41 -10.97 8.48 3.22
N ILE A 42 -11.60 8.33 2.06
CA ILE A 42 -12.39 9.35 1.37
C ILE A 42 -13.71 8.75 0.90
N GLU A 43 -14.76 9.56 0.83
CA GLU A 43 -16.04 9.13 0.26
C GLU A 43 -16.04 9.37 -1.25
N ILE A 44 -16.32 8.31 -2.02
CA ILE A 44 -16.49 8.37 -3.48
C ILE A 44 -17.84 7.74 -3.81
N ASP A 45 -18.75 8.53 -4.38
CA ASP A 45 -20.10 8.10 -4.76
C ASP A 45 -20.84 7.31 -3.67
N GLY A 46 -20.69 7.73 -2.41
CA GLY A 46 -21.32 7.12 -1.23
C GLY A 46 -20.65 5.84 -0.71
N ALA A 47 -19.45 5.50 -1.20
CA ALA A 47 -18.64 4.41 -0.68
C ALA A 47 -17.37 4.93 0.00
N ARG A 48 -17.08 4.41 1.20
CA ARG A 48 -15.84 4.72 1.91
C ARG A 48 -14.66 4.01 1.24
N THR A 49 -13.76 4.80 0.64
CA THR A 49 -12.61 4.35 -0.13
C THR A 49 -11.33 4.55 0.66
N HIS A 50 -10.56 3.49 0.84
CA HIS A 50 -9.30 3.47 1.57
C HIS A 50 -8.11 3.83 0.66
N TYR A 51 -7.13 4.56 1.21
CA TYR A 51 -5.89 4.88 0.51
C TYR A 51 -4.69 5.01 1.45
N PHE A 52 -3.51 4.82 0.84
CA PHE A 52 -2.22 5.23 1.35
C PHE A 52 -1.62 6.36 0.51
N ARG A 53 -0.83 7.22 1.14
CA ARG A 53 -0.07 8.26 0.45
C ARG A 53 1.34 8.41 0.99
N TRP A 54 2.29 8.57 0.08
CA TRP A 54 3.70 8.83 0.36
C TRP A 54 4.19 10.06 -0.40
N GLY A 55 5.25 10.68 0.12
CA GLY A 55 5.94 11.77 -0.56
C GLY A 55 5.36 13.15 -0.26
N ASP A 56 5.78 14.12 -1.07
CA ASP A 56 5.47 15.54 -0.88
C ASP A 56 4.29 15.96 -1.78
N ARG A 57 3.27 16.58 -1.19
CA ARG A 57 2.06 17.03 -1.90
C ARG A 57 2.34 18.08 -2.97
N GLU A 58 3.50 18.72 -2.99
CA GLU A 58 3.90 19.69 -4.02
C GLU A 58 4.53 19.04 -5.27
N LYS A 59 4.94 17.77 -5.20
CA LYS A 59 5.58 17.04 -6.31
C LYS A 59 4.58 16.52 -7.35
N PRO A 60 5.03 16.12 -8.56
CA PRO A 60 4.15 15.52 -9.56
C PRO A 60 3.42 14.28 -9.03
N LYS A 61 2.17 14.08 -9.46
CA LYS A 61 1.26 13.09 -8.89
C LYS A 61 1.42 11.72 -9.57
N VAL A 62 1.44 10.66 -8.77
CA VAL A 62 1.37 9.27 -9.25
C VAL A 62 0.25 8.56 -8.52
N LEU A 63 -0.68 7.97 -9.30
CA LEU A 63 -1.73 7.12 -8.77
C LEU A 63 -1.41 5.66 -9.08
N MET A 64 -1.43 4.81 -8.06
CA MET A 64 -1.16 3.37 -8.17
C MET A 64 -2.45 2.57 -7.95
N THR A 65 -2.71 1.63 -8.86
CA THR A 65 -3.85 0.72 -8.76
C THR A 65 -3.34 -0.72 -8.66
N HIS A 66 -3.89 -1.49 -7.73
CA HIS A 66 -3.56 -2.90 -7.60
C HIS A 66 -4.42 -3.76 -8.53
N GLY A 67 -3.99 -5.00 -8.77
CA GLY A 67 -4.72 -5.97 -9.57
C GLY A 67 -5.79 -6.75 -8.79
N PHE A 68 -6.40 -7.72 -9.47
CA PHE A 68 -7.34 -8.66 -8.88
C PHE A 68 -6.71 -9.49 -7.75
N LEU A 69 -7.45 -9.73 -6.66
CA LEU A 69 -7.02 -10.45 -5.45
C LEU A 69 -5.81 -9.80 -4.73
N SER A 70 -5.72 -8.48 -4.76
CA SER A 70 -4.68 -7.69 -4.10
C SER A 70 -5.31 -6.49 -3.35
N HIS A 71 -4.47 -5.63 -2.81
CA HIS A 71 -4.83 -4.41 -2.08
C HIS A 71 -3.68 -3.39 -2.14
N ALA A 72 -3.94 -2.13 -1.81
CA ALA A 72 -3.02 -1.00 -1.89
C ALA A 72 -1.74 -1.19 -1.05
N ARG A 73 -1.84 -1.85 0.11
CA ARG A 73 -0.68 -2.14 0.98
C ARG A 73 0.39 -3.01 0.28
N CYS A 74 0.08 -3.71 -0.81
CA CYS A 74 1.09 -4.41 -1.62
C CYS A 74 2.14 -3.46 -2.23
N PHE A 75 1.88 -2.15 -2.28
CA PHE A 75 2.84 -1.15 -2.74
C PHE A 75 3.73 -0.60 -1.63
N ALA A 76 3.59 -1.01 -0.36
CA ALA A 76 4.32 -0.41 0.77
C ALA A 76 5.86 -0.50 0.64
N PHE A 77 6.39 -1.49 -0.09
CA PHE A 77 7.83 -1.62 -0.36
C PHE A 77 8.25 -1.10 -1.75
N ILE A 78 7.32 -0.53 -2.54
CA ILE A 78 7.56 0.02 -3.88
C ILE A 78 7.37 1.53 -3.88
N ALA A 79 6.23 2.01 -3.36
CA ALA A 79 5.85 3.42 -3.30
C ALA A 79 6.93 4.33 -2.66
N PRO A 80 7.68 3.91 -1.63
CA PRO A 80 8.75 4.71 -1.06
C PRO A 80 9.81 5.19 -2.07
N PHE A 81 10.17 4.36 -3.05
CA PHE A 81 11.16 4.73 -4.06
C PHE A 81 10.62 5.77 -5.06
N LEU A 82 9.32 5.73 -5.34
CA LEU A 82 8.67 6.75 -6.17
C LEU A 82 8.43 8.05 -5.38
N ALA A 83 8.19 7.95 -4.08
CA ALA A 83 7.92 9.09 -3.21
C ALA A 83 9.11 10.06 -3.08
N GLU A 84 10.32 9.64 -3.46
CA GLU A 84 11.49 10.50 -3.57
C GLU A 84 11.28 11.65 -4.56
N ASP A 85 10.54 11.41 -5.65
CA ASP A 85 10.33 12.38 -6.73
C ASP A 85 8.85 12.73 -6.97
N TYR A 86 7.92 11.96 -6.40
CA TYR A 86 6.49 12.06 -6.66
C TYR A 86 5.65 12.14 -5.37
N ASP A 87 4.43 12.63 -5.54
CA ASP A 87 3.33 12.51 -4.60
C ASP A 87 2.52 11.27 -4.96
N VAL A 88 2.72 10.19 -4.21
CA VAL A 88 2.23 8.85 -4.57
C VAL A 88 1.00 8.52 -3.77
N VAL A 89 -0.09 8.17 -4.44
CA VAL A 89 -1.31 7.65 -3.82
C VAL A 89 -1.56 6.23 -4.32
N ALA A 90 -1.74 5.28 -3.40
CA ALA A 90 -2.26 3.95 -3.70
C ALA A 90 -3.61 3.78 -3.03
N PHE A 91 -4.62 3.30 -3.74
CA PHE A 91 -5.97 3.14 -3.21
C PHE A 91 -6.48 1.72 -3.43
N ASP A 92 -7.41 1.31 -2.57
CA ASP A 92 -8.08 0.03 -2.68
C ASP A 92 -9.25 0.13 -3.67
N LEU A 93 -9.28 -0.76 -4.65
CA LEU A 93 -10.39 -0.89 -5.60
C LEU A 93 -11.69 -1.25 -4.85
N ALA A 94 -12.84 -0.86 -5.41
CA ALA A 94 -14.15 -1.08 -4.81
C ALA A 94 -14.37 -2.55 -4.38
N GLY A 95 -14.65 -2.76 -3.09
CA GLY A 95 -14.84 -4.09 -2.50
C GLY A 95 -13.58 -4.94 -2.36
N MET A 96 -12.40 -4.34 -2.47
CA MET A 96 -11.10 -4.96 -2.19
C MET A 96 -10.39 -4.18 -1.08
N GLY A 97 -9.41 -4.82 -0.43
CA GLY A 97 -8.72 -4.24 0.73
C GLY A 97 -9.72 -3.73 1.76
N ASP A 98 -9.56 -2.47 2.15
CA ASP A 98 -10.41 -1.81 3.14
C ASP A 98 -11.45 -0.84 2.50
N THR A 99 -11.59 -0.84 1.16
CA THR A 99 -12.61 -0.04 0.46
C THR A 99 -13.95 -0.77 0.43
N GLU A 100 -15.02 -0.06 0.78
CA GLU A 100 -16.39 -0.57 0.72
C GLU A 100 -16.80 -0.96 -0.71
N MET A 101 -17.56 -2.04 -0.83
CA MET A 101 -18.25 -2.37 -2.08
C MET A 101 -19.59 -1.62 -2.14
N ARG A 102 -19.80 -0.87 -3.22
CA ARG A 102 -21.13 -0.35 -3.54
C ARG A 102 -21.85 -1.28 -4.51
N GLY A 103 -23.12 -1.55 -4.23
CA GLY A 103 -24.00 -2.30 -5.11
C GLY A 103 -23.80 -3.81 -5.05
N GLN A 104 -24.50 -4.54 -5.92
CA GLN A 104 -24.30 -5.98 -6.05
C GLN A 104 -23.16 -6.24 -7.04
N ALA A 105 -22.27 -7.17 -6.69
CA ALA A 105 -21.30 -7.72 -7.63
C ALA A 105 -22.03 -8.56 -8.68
N ASP A 106 -22.69 -7.91 -9.64
CA ASP A 106 -23.28 -8.56 -10.80
C ASP A 106 -22.14 -9.20 -11.62
N PRO A 107 -22.03 -10.54 -11.65
CA PRO A 107 -20.98 -11.20 -12.42
C PRO A 107 -21.08 -10.89 -13.92
N ALA A 108 -22.27 -10.54 -14.42
CA ALA A 108 -22.47 -10.12 -15.80
C ALA A 108 -21.99 -8.68 -16.06
N ALA A 109 -21.90 -7.85 -15.03
CA ALA A 109 -21.35 -6.49 -15.13
C ALA A 109 -19.82 -6.46 -15.03
N ARG A 110 -19.19 -7.41 -14.31
CA ARG A 110 -17.74 -7.46 -14.01
C ARG A 110 -16.79 -7.47 -15.21
N GLY A 111 -17.29 -7.71 -16.43
CA GLY A 111 -16.50 -7.73 -17.67
C GLY A 111 -17.04 -6.84 -18.78
N ARG A 112 -18.03 -5.97 -18.50
CA ARG A 112 -18.44 -4.96 -19.48
C ARG A 112 -17.42 -3.83 -19.47
N GLU A 113 -16.61 -3.76 -20.52
CA GLU A 113 -15.91 -2.51 -20.86
C GLU A 113 -16.97 -1.42 -21.09
N PHE A 114 -16.73 -0.21 -20.56
CA PHE A 114 -17.65 0.91 -20.66
C PHE A 114 -17.82 1.40 -22.10
#